data_AF-A0A0B7A588-F1
#
_entry.id   AF-A0A0B7A588-F1
#
_cell.length_a   1.000
_cell.length_b   1.000
_cell.length_c   1.000
_cell.angle_alpha   90.00
_cell.angle_beta   90.00
_cell.angle_gamma   90.00
#
_symmetry.space_group_name_H-M   'P 1'
#
loop_
_entity.id
_entity.type
_entity.pdbx_description
1 polymer ?
#
loop_
_entity_poly.entity_id
_entity_poly.type
_entity_poly.pdbx_seq_one_letter_code
_entity_poly.pdbx_strand_id
1 'polypeptide(L)'
;MLVLMVTLLFMISAITGSEYGTKNWNQKLMYKATANLTCEDANFDPMRQQDANYHWLLPSGEVVGIVTQPSNDRYNFVNNGSTLLIKSIDKTDFGVYFCLVTTNSERLVYRSIKLGLNVDGPYFGDLWERYSPNLKMGFLASGVVFLIMSMFCYNLSQFQDRYDRPKKYQQSNNVDISLKTYYTEGNIGNSNSAFVPDLHESNDGDAPDTEIITDTVLEPKTKL
;
A
#
# COMPACT_ATOMS: atom_id res chain seq x y z
N MET A 1 33.59 -16.32 -4.33
CA MET A 1 33.43 -15.94 -2.90
C MET A 1 32.29 -14.94 -2.69
N LEU A 2 32.21 -13.86 -3.48
CA LEU A 2 31.14 -12.85 -3.35
C LEU A 2 29.73 -13.39 -3.63
N VAL A 3 29.57 -14.28 -4.63
CA VAL A 3 28.28 -14.91 -4.97
C VAL A 3 27.76 -15.81 -3.83
N LEU A 4 28.66 -16.53 -3.14
CA LEU A 4 28.33 -17.40 -2.00
C LEU A 4 27.90 -16.60 -0.76
N MET A 5 28.45 -15.39 -0.59
CA MET A 5 28.07 -14.47 0.49
C MET A 5 26.69 -13.85 0.27
N VAL A 6 26.34 -13.52 -0.98
CA VAL A 6 25.02 -12.96 -1.33
C VAL A 6 23.92 -14.01 -1.14
N THR A 7 24.16 -15.27 -1.50
CA THR A 7 23.17 -16.34 -1.31
C THR A 7 22.93 -16.70 0.16
N LEU A 8 23.93 -16.53 1.04
CA LEU A 8 23.79 -16.81 2.47
C LEU A 8 22.95 -15.74 3.20
N LEU A 9 23.05 -14.48 2.79
CA LEU A 9 22.28 -13.36 3.34
C LEU A 9 20.77 -13.47 3.07
N PHE A 10 20.38 -14.06 1.93
CA PHE A 10 18.96 -14.28 1.61
C PHE A 10 18.30 -15.40 2.44
N MET A 11 19.08 -16.32 3.02
CA MET A 11 18.54 -17.44 3.80
C MET A 11 18.26 -17.09 5.26
N ILE A 12 18.85 -16.01 5.81
CA ILE A 12 18.74 -15.67 7.24
C ILE A 12 17.44 -14.89 7.55
N SER A 13 16.75 -14.32 6.56
CA SER A 13 15.54 -13.51 6.79
C SER A 13 14.24 -14.31 7.02
N ALA A 14 14.29 -15.63 7.22
CA ALA A 14 13.11 -16.50 7.28
C ALA A 14 12.61 -16.83 8.71
N ILE A 15 12.92 -16.00 9.72
CA ILE A 15 12.45 -16.23 11.09
C ILE A 15 11.55 -15.07 11.51
N THR A 16 10.23 -15.26 11.43
CA THR A 16 9.24 -14.34 12.01
C THR A 16 8.50 -15.02 13.16
N GLY A 17 8.45 -14.31 14.29
CA GLY A 17 7.93 -14.78 15.57
C GLY A 17 6.41 -14.94 15.59
N SER A 18 5.96 -15.87 16.44
CA SER A 18 4.55 -16.08 16.76
C SER A 18 4.06 -14.98 17.72
N GLU A 19 3.03 -14.24 17.33
CA GLU A 19 2.35 -13.27 18.18
C GLU A 19 1.37 -14.02 19.11
N TYR A 20 1.66 -14.04 20.42
CA TYR A 20 0.78 -14.62 21.42
C TYR A 20 -0.42 -13.70 21.67
N GLY A 21 -1.62 -14.22 21.41
CA GLY A 21 -2.87 -13.46 21.36
C GLY A 21 -3.28 -12.83 22.68
N THR A 22 -3.04 -11.54 22.82
CA THR A 22 -3.90 -10.67 23.62
C THR A 22 -5.23 -10.48 22.88
N LYS A 23 -6.37 -10.59 23.57
CA LYS A 23 -7.69 -10.31 22.99
C LYS A 23 -7.70 -8.85 22.53
N ASN A 24 -7.50 -8.64 21.24
CA ASN A 24 -7.42 -7.31 20.67
C ASN A 24 -8.79 -6.63 20.77
N TRP A 25 -8.80 -5.39 21.26
CA TRP A 25 -10.01 -4.57 21.36
C TRP A 25 -10.60 -4.24 19.98
N ASN A 26 -9.83 -4.47 18.91
CA ASN A 26 -10.24 -4.32 17.52
C ASN A 26 -10.25 -5.67 16.78
N GLN A 27 -11.24 -5.84 15.92
CA GLN A 27 -11.36 -6.96 15.00
C GLN A 27 -11.16 -6.46 13.57
N LYS A 28 -10.31 -7.17 12.81
CA LYS A 28 -10.08 -6.91 11.39
C LYS A 28 -10.81 -7.96 10.56
N LEU A 29 -11.70 -7.54 9.68
CA LEU A 29 -12.53 -8.41 8.86
C LEU A 29 -12.59 -7.94 7.41
N MET A 30 -12.62 -8.90 6.49
CA MET A 30 -12.79 -8.62 5.07
C MET A 30 -14.19 -8.07 4.77
N TYR A 31 -14.32 -7.36 3.65
CA TYR A 31 -15.63 -6.98 3.11
C TYR A 31 -16.56 -8.19 2.96
N LYS A 32 -17.84 -7.95 3.19
CA LYS A 32 -18.92 -8.96 3.14
C LYS A 32 -18.79 -10.10 4.16
N ALA A 33 -17.77 -10.11 5.01
CA ALA A 33 -17.70 -11.04 6.13
C ALA A 33 -18.81 -10.77 7.14
N THR A 34 -18.98 -11.67 8.10
CA THR A 34 -19.90 -11.47 9.23
C THR A 34 -19.09 -11.16 10.48
N ALA A 35 -19.36 -10.02 11.11
CA ALA A 35 -18.75 -9.66 12.40
C ALA A 35 -19.49 -10.33 13.53
N ASN A 36 -18.74 -10.74 14.55
CA ASN A 36 -19.29 -11.27 15.79
C ASN A 36 -18.72 -10.47 16.96
N LEU A 37 -19.45 -9.44 17.37
CA LEU A 37 -19.05 -8.54 18.44
C LEU A 37 -19.68 -9.02 19.75
N THR A 38 -18.87 -9.57 20.64
CA THR A 38 -19.34 -10.02 21.96
C THR A 38 -19.01 -8.99 23.02
N CYS A 39 -20.00 -8.68 23.85
CA CYS A 39 -19.91 -7.79 25.00
C CYS A 39 -19.18 -8.47 26.17
N GLU A 40 -17.91 -8.80 25.97
CA GLU A 40 -17.08 -9.52 26.95
C GLU A 40 -15.70 -8.87 27.04
N ASP A 41 -15.29 -8.57 28.26
CA ASP A 41 -14.02 -7.95 28.61
C ASP A 41 -13.29 -8.81 29.67
N ALA A 42 -12.01 -8.56 29.91
CA ALA A 42 -11.19 -9.33 30.85
C ALA A 42 -11.81 -9.45 32.27
N ASN A 43 -12.64 -8.49 32.66
CA ASN A 43 -13.28 -8.43 33.97
C ASN A 43 -14.81 -8.56 33.93
N PHE A 44 -15.40 -8.84 32.76
CA PHE A 44 -16.85 -8.90 32.59
C PHE A 44 -17.25 -10.04 31.65
N ASP A 45 -17.99 -10.99 32.21
CA ASP A 45 -18.59 -12.12 31.50
C ASP A 45 -20.10 -11.90 31.42
N PRO A 46 -20.66 -11.66 30.21
CA PRO A 46 -22.09 -11.43 30.04
C PRO A 46 -22.94 -12.65 30.42
N MET A 47 -22.39 -13.86 30.40
CA MET A 47 -23.14 -15.07 30.76
C MET A 47 -23.43 -15.16 32.26
N ARG A 48 -22.66 -14.45 33.09
CA ARG A 48 -22.89 -14.43 34.55
C ARG A 48 -23.99 -13.46 34.96
N GLN A 49 -24.38 -12.53 34.09
CA GLN A 49 -25.34 -11.48 34.40
C GLN A 49 -26.69 -11.76 33.75
N GLN A 50 -27.55 -12.51 34.47
CA GLN A 50 -28.86 -12.95 33.95
C GLN A 50 -29.90 -11.80 33.86
N ASP A 51 -29.76 -10.76 34.70
CA ASP A 51 -30.69 -9.62 34.74
C ASP A 51 -30.16 -8.36 34.03
N ALA A 52 -29.20 -8.53 33.12
CA ALA A 52 -28.67 -7.44 32.31
C ALA A 52 -29.44 -7.26 30.99
N ASN A 53 -29.72 -6.01 30.67
CA ASN A 53 -30.15 -5.57 29.35
C ASN A 53 -28.95 -4.99 28.60
N TYR A 54 -28.78 -5.44 27.36
CA TYR A 54 -27.68 -5.06 26.49
C TYR A 54 -28.18 -4.14 25.37
N HIS A 55 -27.50 -3.01 25.22
CA HIS A 55 -27.70 -2.08 24.12
C HIS A 55 -26.37 -1.86 23.41
N TRP A 56 -26.41 -1.66 22.10
CA TRP A 56 -25.24 -1.40 21.28
C TRP A 56 -25.34 -0.01 20.68
N LEU A 57 -24.30 0.79 20.87
CA LEU A 57 -24.11 2.05 20.16
C LEU A 57 -23.26 1.79 18.92
N LEU A 58 -23.85 2.01 17.76
CA LEU A 58 -23.20 1.87 16.45
C LEU A 58 -22.22 3.04 16.22
N PRO A 59 -21.28 2.89 15.26
CA PRO A 59 -20.42 3.99 14.81
C PRO A 59 -21.21 5.19 14.27
N SER A 60 -22.43 4.97 13.78
CA SER A 60 -23.36 6.03 13.35
C SER A 60 -23.91 6.88 14.50
N GLY A 61 -23.76 6.42 15.74
CA GLY A 61 -24.38 7.02 16.93
C GLY A 61 -25.78 6.47 17.26
N GLU A 62 -26.30 5.55 16.45
CA GLU A 62 -27.58 4.90 16.71
C GLU A 62 -27.47 3.86 17.83
N VAL A 63 -28.46 3.81 18.73
CA VAL A 63 -28.54 2.81 19.80
C VAL A 63 -29.54 1.73 19.41
N VAL A 64 -29.05 0.50 19.28
CA VAL A 64 -29.84 -0.66 18.89
C VAL A 64 -29.82 -1.72 20.00
N GLY A 65 -30.80 -2.61 20.01
CA GLY A 65 -30.87 -3.72 20.95
C GLY A 65 -31.95 -4.72 20.55
N ILE A 66 -32.21 -5.71 21.40
CA ILE A 66 -33.25 -6.72 21.10
C ILE A 66 -34.62 -6.08 20.92
N VAL A 67 -34.96 -5.11 21.79
CA VAL A 67 -36.25 -4.43 21.77
C VAL A 67 -36.28 -3.35 20.68
N THR A 68 -35.19 -2.61 20.53
CA THR A 68 -34.99 -1.63 19.48
C THR A 68 -34.27 -2.28 18.31
N GLN A 69 -35.01 -3.11 17.57
CA GLN A 69 -34.47 -3.71 16.35
C GLN A 69 -34.13 -2.60 15.34
N PRO A 70 -32.93 -2.65 14.75
CA PRO A 70 -32.60 -1.75 13.66
C PRO A 70 -33.53 -2.02 12.48
N SER A 71 -33.77 -1.00 11.66
CA SER A 71 -34.55 -1.13 10.42
C SER A 71 -33.88 -2.02 9.36
N ASN A 72 -32.71 -2.56 9.66
CA ASN A 72 -31.84 -3.25 8.72
C ASN A 72 -31.61 -4.70 9.17
N ASP A 73 -32.05 -5.65 8.34
CA ASP A 73 -31.94 -7.11 8.55
C ASP A 73 -30.49 -7.64 8.63
N ARG A 74 -29.49 -6.76 8.43
CA ARG A 74 -28.08 -7.09 8.55
C ARG A 74 -27.62 -7.30 10.00
N TYR A 75 -28.30 -6.69 10.98
CA TYR A 75 -27.93 -6.78 12.39
C TYR A 75 -28.78 -7.83 13.11
N ASN A 76 -28.12 -8.79 13.75
CA ASN A 76 -28.77 -9.83 14.53
C ASN A 76 -28.20 -9.87 15.95
N PHE A 77 -29.07 -10.04 16.94
CA PHE A 77 -28.68 -10.14 18.34
C PHE A 77 -28.74 -11.60 18.81
N VAL A 78 -27.71 -12.06 19.48
CA VAL A 78 -27.60 -13.41 20.05
C VAL A 78 -27.28 -13.29 21.55
N ASN A 79 -27.50 -14.35 22.32
CA ASN A 79 -27.17 -14.42 23.75
C ASN A 79 -27.82 -13.28 24.56
N ASN A 80 -29.14 -13.10 24.40
CA ASN A 80 -29.90 -12.02 25.02
C ASN A 80 -29.32 -10.61 24.74
N GLY A 81 -28.73 -10.41 23.55
CA GLY A 81 -28.24 -9.11 23.10
C GLY A 81 -26.80 -8.82 23.50
N SER A 82 -26.18 -9.70 24.29
CA SER A 82 -24.76 -9.59 24.62
C SER A 82 -23.83 -9.82 23.43
N THR A 83 -24.33 -10.40 22.35
CA THR A 83 -23.59 -10.59 21.09
C THR A 83 -24.32 -9.92 19.94
N LEU A 84 -23.63 -9.04 19.22
CA LEU A 84 -24.09 -8.39 18.00
C LEU A 84 -23.42 -9.05 16.77
N LEU A 85 -24.23 -9.65 15.92
CA LEU A 85 -23.82 -10.17 14.62
C LEU A 85 -24.14 -9.16 13.52
N ILE A 86 -23.14 -8.81 12.72
CA ILE A 86 -23.29 -7.88 11.60
C ILE A 86 -22.98 -8.63 10.31
N LYS A 87 -23.99 -8.87 9.47
CA LYS A 87 -23.82 -9.58 8.20
C LYS A 87 -23.38 -8.64 7.10
N SER A 88 -22.56 -9.16 6.20
CA SER A 88 -22.12 -8.47 4.99
C SER A 88 -21.54 -7.08 5.30
N ILE A 89 -20.47 -7.07 6.11
CA ILE A 89 -19.77 -5.85 6.54
C ILE A 89 -19.40 -4.98 5.34
N ASP A 90 -19.67 -3.69 5.46
CA ASP A 90 -19.29 -2.65 4.51
C ASP A 90 -18.60 -1.46 5.21
N LYS A 91 -18.14 -0.48 4.44
CA LYS A 91 -17.42 0.72 4.90
C LYS A 91 -18.19 1.51 5.96
N THR A 92 -19.52 1.55 5.88
CA THR A 92 -20.38 2.25 6.85
C THR A 92 -20.38 1.58 8.23
N ASP A 93 -20.03 0.29 8.28
CA ASP A 93 -20.01 -0.49 9.52
C ASP A 93 -18.65 -0.37 10.23
N PHE A 94 -17.66 0.28 9.61
CA PHE A 94 -16.33 0.47 10.20
C PHE A 94 -16.39 1.52 11.31
N GLY A 95 -15.63 1.27 12.38
CA GLY A 95 -15.51 2.21 13.49
C GLY A 95 -15.59 1.53 14.85
N VAL A 96 -16.00 2.32 15.84
CA VAL A 96 -16.05 1.88 17.23
C VAL A 96 -17.49 1.63 17.63
N TYR A 97 -17.72 0.44 18.17
CA TYR A 97 -18.98 0.02 18.78
C TYR A 97 -18.82 0.09 20.30
N PHE A 98 -19.90 0.46 20.99
CA PHE A 98 -19.98 0.37 22.43
C PHE A 98 -21.11 -0.56 22.84
N CYS A 99 -20.80 -1.56 23.64
CA CYS A 99 -21.82 -2.32 24.34
C CYS A 99 -22.12 -1.65 25.67
N LEU A 100 -23.37 -1.23 25.87
CA LEU A 100 -23.89 -0.61 27.08
C LEU A 100 -24.68 -1.66 27.85
N VAL A 101 -24.25 -1.96 29.07
CA VAL A 101 -24.90 -2.94 29.95
C VAL A 101 -25.65 -2.20 31.05
N THR A 102 -26.95 -2.47 31.16
CA THR A 102 -27.82 -1.94 32.23
C THR A 102 -28.37 -3.10 33.04
N THR A 103 -28.44 -2.97 34.37
CA THR A 103 -29.05 -3.98 35.25
C THR A 103 -30.33 -3.42 35.85
N ASN A 104 -31.35 -4.27 36.04
CA ASN A 104 -32.67 -3.88 36.53
C ASN A 104 -32.66 -3.24 37.94
N SER A 105 -31.60 -3.43 38.73
CA SER A 105 -31.56 -2.95 40.11
C SER A 105 -31.59 -1.42 40.23
N GLU A 106 -31.03 -0.64 39.30
CA GLU A 106 -31.02 0.84 39.42
C GLU A 106 -31.03 1.65 38.09
N ARG A 107 -31.31 1.05 36.91
CA ARG A 107 -31.32 1.73 35.58
C ARG A 107 -30.06 2.55 35.22
N LEU A 108 -28.98 2.42 35.99
CA LEU A 108 -27.69 3.02 35.68
C LEU A 108 -26.93 2.12 34.69
N VAL A 109 -26.30 2.73 33.67
CA VAL A 109 -25.35 2.02 32.80
C VAL A 109 -24.15 1.67 33.65
N TYR A 110 -23.98 0.38 33.95
CA TYR A 110 -22.92 -0.08 34.85
C TYR A 110 -21.57 -0.17 34.14
N ARG A 111 -21.60 -0.43 32.82
CA ARG A 111 -20.38 -0.67 32.04
C ARG A 111 -20.59 -0.38 30.55
N SER A 112 -19.59 0.23 29.94
CA SER A 112 -19.46 0.37 28.49
C SER A 112 -18.23 -0.41 28.01
N ILE A 113 -18.40 -1.40 27.15
CA ILE A 113 -17.29 -2.15 26.54
C ILE A 113 -17.06 -1.62 25.12
N LYS A 114 -15.83 -1.24 24.83
CA LYS A 114 -15.42 -0.67 23.53
C LYS A 114 -14.89 -1.77 22.62
N LEU A 115 -15.46 -1.91 21.43
CA LEU A 115 -15.00 -2.82 20.38
C LEU A 115 -14.76 -2.06 19.08
N GLY A 116 -13.59 -2.23 18.47
CA GLY A 116 -13.28 -1.69 17.15
C GLY A 116 -13.57 -2.71 16.06
N LEU A 117 -14.19 -2.27 14.96
CA LEU A 117 -14.32 -3.05 13.74
C LEU A 117 -13.68 -2.27 12.60
N ASN A 118 -12.58 -2.79 12.05
CA ASN A 118 -11.85 -2.15 10.93
C ASN A 118 -11.55 -0.65 11.17
N VAL A 119 -11.17 -0.29 12.40
CA VAL A 119 -10.93 1.11 12.81
C VAL A 119 -9.82 1.79 12.01
N ASP A 120 -8.86 1.03 11.51
CA ASP A 120 -7.72 1.52 10.71
C ASP A 120 -8.03 1.54 9.20
N GLY A 121 -9.29 1.32 8.82
CA GLY A 121 -9.74 1.26 7.44
C GLY A 121 -9.99 -0.16 6.92
N PRO A 122 -10.18 -0.31 5.60
CA PRO A 122 -10.54 -1.59 4.99
C PRO A 122 -9.45 -2.65 5.18
N TYR A 123 -9.84 -3.80 5.72
CA TYR A 123 -8.96 -4.95 5.83
C TYR A 123 -9.07 -5.84 4.59
N PHE A 124 -7.97 -5.95 3.85
CA PHE A 124 -7.90 -6.77 2.65
C PHE A 124 -7.31 -8.17 2.90
N GLY A 125 -7.15 -8.55 4.17
CA GLY A 125 -6.41 -9.76 4.55
C GLY A 125 -4.90 -9.59 4.42
N ASP A 126 -4.21 -10.71 4.60
CA ASP A 126 -2.77 -10.81 4.41
C ASP A 126 -2.45 -10.93 2.91
N LEU A 127 -2.74 -9.85 2.17
CA LEU A 127 -2.39 -9.72 0.76
C LEU A 127 -0.91 -10.06 0.54
N TRP A 128 -0.05 -9.58 1.44
CA TRP A 128 1.38 -9.85 1.37
C TRP A 128 1.66 -11.35 1.41
N GLU A 129 1.04 -12.10 2.31
CA GLU A 129 1.26 -13.55 2.41
C GLU A 129 0.80 -14.29 1.16
N ARG A 130 -0.35 -13.89 0.60
CA ARG A 130 -0.89 -14.48 -0.64
C ARG A 130 -0.06 -14.13 -1.88
N TYR A 131 0.42 -12.90 -2.00
CA TYR A 131 1.09 -12.42 -3.23
C TYR A 131 2.62 -12.49 -3.16
N SER A 132 3.22 -12.54 -1.98
CA SER A 132 4.67 -12.66 -1.78
C SER A 132 5.33 -13.77 -2.62
N PRO A 133 4.81 -15.01 -2.68
CA PRO A 133 5.45 -16.04 -3.50
C PRO A 133 5.45 -15.69 -5.00
N ASN A 134 4.34 -15.17 -5.52
CA ASN A 134 4.23 -14.79 -6.93
C ASN A 134 5.12 -13.58 -7.26
N LEU A 135 5.20 -12.62 -6.35
CA LEU A 135 6.06 -11.45 -6.49
C LEU A 135 7.55 -11.84 -6.47
N LYS A 136 7.94 -12.78 -5.60
CA LYS A 136 9.30 -13.34 -5.58
C LYS A 136 9.64 -14.03 -6.91
N MET A 137 8.73 -14.82 -7.46
CA MET A 137 8.91 -15.47 -8.76
C MET A 137 9.01 -14.44 -9.90
N GLY A 138 8.20 -13.37 -9.85
CA GLY A 138 8.26 -12.26 -10.80
C GLY A 138 9.60 -11.54 -10.79
N PHE A 139 10.14 -11.24 -9.60
CA PHE A 139 11.46 -10.63 -9.46
C PHE A 139 12.59 -11.52 -10.00
N LEU A 140 12.55 -12.82 -9.73
CA LEU A 140 13.53 -13.78 -10.26
C LEU A 140 13.49 -13.83 -11.79
N ALA A 141 12.30 -13.95 -12.38
CA ALA A 141 12.14 -13.97 -13.83
C ALA A 141 12.62 -12.66 -14.48
N SER A 142 12.27 -11.51 -13.90
CA SER A 142 12.74 -10.20 -14.38
C SER A 142 14.26 -10.08 -14.30
N GLY A 143 14.88 -10.59 -13.23
CA GLY A 143 16.34 -10.59 -13.08
C GLY A 143 17.05 -11.40 -14.17
N VAL A 144 16.52 -12.57 -14.51
CA VAL A 144 17.07 -13.41 -15.60
C VAL A 144 16.97 -12.70 -16.96
N VAL A 145 15.81 -12.11 -17.27
CA VAL A 145 15.61 -11.38 -18.53
C VAL A 145 16.53 -10.15 -18.60
N PHE A 146 16.68 -9.41 -17.50
CA PHE A 146 17.56 -8.24 -17.45
C PHE A 146 19.04 -8.61 -17.67
N LEU A 147 19.50 -9.73 -17.11
CA LEU A 147 20.87 -10.22 -17.32
C LEU A 147 21.12 -10.64 -18.77
N ILE A 148 20.16 -11.36 -19.39
CA ILE A 148 20.27 -11.75 -20.81
C ILE A 148 20.31 -10.52 -21.70
N MET A 149 19.43 -9.54 -21.46
CA MET A 149 19.41 -8.29 -22.24
C MET A 149 20.71 -7.49 -22.05
N SER A 150 21.20 -7.37 -20.82
CA SER A 150 22.46 -6.68 -20.53
C SER A 150 23.65 -7.33 -21.23
N MET A 151 23.72 -8.67 -21.22
CA MET A 151 24.75 -9.42 -21.93
C MET A 151 24.65 -9.23 -23.45
N PHE A 152 23.44 -9.21 -24.00
CA PHE A 152 23.21 -8.96 -25.41
C PHE A 152 23.67 -7.54 -25.81
N CYS A 153 23.27 -6.52 -25.06
CA CYS A 153 23.73 -5.14 -25.28
C CYS A 153 25.25 -5.02 -25.18
N TYR A 154 25.88 -5.67 -24.21
CA TYR A 154 27.34 -5.70 -24.07
C TYR A 154 28.03 -6.32 -25.30
N ASN A 155 27.50 -7.45 -25.79
CA ASN A 155 28.02 -8.11 -26.98
C ASN A 155 27.86 -7.24 -28.24
N LEU A 156 26.73 -6.54 -28.39
CA LEU A 156 26.51 -5.61 -29.50
C LEU A 156 27.49 -4.42 -29.46
N SER A 157 27.70 -3.83 -28.29
CA SER A 157 28.67 -2.75 -28.10
C SER A 157 30.09 -3.20 -28.45
N GLN A 158 30.51 -4.38 -27.97
CA GLN A 158 31.80 -4.97 -28.31
C GLN A 158 31.96 -5.22 -29.82
N PHE A 159 30.88 -5.55 -30.51
CA PHE A 159 30.90 -5.76 -31.96
C PHE A 159 31.02 -4.43 -32.72
N GLN A 160 30.29 -3.40 -32.30
CA GLN A 160 30.38 -2.05 -32.86
C GLN A 160 31.81 -1.50 -32.74
N ASP A 161 32.43 -1.63 -31.56
CA ASP A 161 33.83 -1.20 -31.35
C ASP A 161 34.81 -1.86 -32.32
N ARG A 162 34.54 -3.10 -32.77
CA ARG A 162 35.36 -3.79 -33.77
C ARG A 162 35.14 -3.25 -35.19
N TYR A 163 33.93 -2.84 -35.53
CA TYR A 163 33.63 -2.22 -36.83
C TYR A 163 34.16 -0.79 -36.93
N ASP A 164 34.07 -0.04 -35.84
CA ASP A 164 34.52 1.35 -35.77
C ASP A 164 36.03 1.49 -35.65
N ARG A 165 36.79 0.40 -35.43
CA ARG A 165 38.24 0.46 -35.54
C ARG A 165 38.61 0.91 -36.96
N PRO A 166 39.14 2.14 -37.14
CA PRO A 166 39.56 2.57 -38.46
C PRO A 166 40.63 1.59 -38.92
N LYS A 167 40.44 1.02 -40.12
CA LYS A 167 41.52 0.29 -40.78
C LYS A 167 42.67 1.26 -40.87
N LYS A 168 43.72 1.04 -40.06
CA LYS A 168 45.01 1.70 -40.28
C LYS A 168 45.40 1.30 -41.69
N TYR A 169 45.11 2.17 -42.65
CA TYR A 169 45.62 2.07 -43.99
C TYR A 169 47.13 1.95 -43.78
N GLN A 170 47.71 0.82 -44.16
CA GLN A 170 49.15 0.74 -44.35
C GLN A 170 49.45 1.76 -45.45
N GLN A 171 49.66 3.01 -45.04
CA GLN A 171 50.32 3.99 -45.85
C GLN A 171 51.77 3.53 -45.89
N SER A 172 51.98 2.59 -46.81
CA SER A 172 53.25 2.13 -47.32
C SER A 172 54.18 3.32 -47.45
N ASN A 173 55.41 3.12 -46.99
CA ASN A 173 56.53 4.04 -46.87
C ASN A 173 57.00 4.66 -48.21
N ASN A 174 56.11 5.24 -49.03
CA ASN A 174 56.45 5.82 -50.32
C ASN A 174 55.87 7.23 -50.58
N VAL A 175 55.33 7.89 -49.55
CA VAL A 175 54.91 9.30 -49.67
C VAL A 175 55.60 10.14 -48.59
N ASP A 176 56.93 10.07 -48.55
CA ASP A 176 57.77 11.05 -47.83
C ASP A 176 58.79 11.72 -48.76
N ILE A 177 58.42 11.89 -50.04
CA ILE A 177 59.20 12.72 -50.98
C ILE A 177 58.24 13.48 -51.92
N SER A 178 57.40 14.40 -51.41
CA SER A 178 56.95 15.56 -52.22
C SER A 178 56.06 16.60 -51.54
N LEU A 179 55.62 16.44 -50.29
CA LEU A 179 54.81 17.49 -49.64
C LEU A 179 55.60 18.25 -48.58
N LYS A 180 56.83 18.64 -48.94
CA LYS A 180 57.71 19.49 -48.13
C LYS A 180 57.94 20.82 -48.83
N THR A 181 56.89 21.48 -49.31
CA THR A 181 56.94 22.89 -49.71
C THR A 181 55.50 23.36 -49.92
N TYR A 182 55.19 24.60 -49.52
CA TYR A 182 53.86 25.21 -49.50
C TYR A 182 52.99 24.81 -48.31
N TYR A 183 53.25 25.43 -47.16
CA TYR A 183 52.32 26.39 -46.57
C TYR A 183 53.01 26.99 -45.33
N THR A 184 53.91 27.92 -45.60
CA THR A 184 54.31 28.95 -44.66
C THR A 184 53.26 30.05 -44.67
N GLU A 185 52.90 30.47 -43.46
CA GLU A 185 52.34 31.78 -43.09
C GLU A 185 50.88 32.11 -43.46
N GLY A 186 50.11 32.43 -42.42
CA GLY A 186 48.71 32.86 -42.50
C GLY A 186 47.95 32.58 -41.20
N ASN A 187 48.35 33.17 -40.08
CA ASN A 187 47.80 34.43 -39.56
C ASN A 187 46.53 34.25 -38.71
N ILE A 188 46.71 34.49 -37.40
CA ILE A 188 45.82 35.15 -36.43
C ILE A 188 44.31 35.13 -36.75
N GLY A 189 43.54 34.40 -35.94
CA GLY A 189 42.08 34.41 -36.01
C GLY A 189 41.43 33.77 -34.79
N ASN A 190 41.42 34.53 -33.70
CA ASN A 190 40.71 34.28 -32.46
C ASN A 190 39.19 34.15 -32.71
N SER A 191 38.56 33.02 -32.35
CA SER A 191 37.12 32.99 -32.04
C SER A 191 36.76 31.76 -31.22
N ASN A 192 36.55 31.99 -29.93
CA ASN A 192 35.82 31.11 -29.04
C ASN A 192 34.43 30.86 -29.63
N SER A 193 34.04 29.60 -29.83
CA SER A 193 32.62 29.23 -29.83
C SER A 193 32.46 27.98 -28.98
N ALA A 194 31.99 28.22 -27.76
CA ALA A 194 31.53 27.18 -26.86
C ALA A 194 30.25 26.59 -27.48
N PHE A 195 30.31 25.33 -27.88
CA PHE A 195 29.13 24.59 -28.28
C PHE A 195 28.43 24.12 -27.01
N VAL A 196 27.39 24.85 -26.62
CA VAL A 196 26.43 24.48 -25.58
C VAL A 196 25.38 23.59 -26.26
N PRO A 197 25.22 22.32 -25.88
CA PRO A 197 24.06 21.55 -26.33
C PRO A 197 22.82 22.04 -25.57
N ASP A 198 21.84 22.53 -26.32
CA ASP A 198 20.51 22.89 -25.82
C ASP A 198 19.85 21.67 -25.17
N LEU A 199 19.63 21.79 -23.86
CA LEU A 199 18.72 20.95 -23.10
C LEU A 199 17.29 21.34 -23.49
N HIS A 200 16.67 20.50 -24.31
CA HIS A 200 15.24 20.58 -24.58
C HIS A 200 14.48 20.14 -23.33
N GLU A 201 14.11 21.12 -22.50
CA GLU A 201 13.23 20.97 -21.36
C GLU A 201 11.79 20.84 -21.88
N SER A 202 11.30 19.60 -21.95
CA SER A 202 9.89 19.31 -22.20
C SER A 202 9.10 19.49 -20.90
N ASN A 203 8.75 20.74 -20.58
CA ASN A 203 7.58 21.03 -19.76
C ASN A 203 6.37 21.01 -20.71
N ASP A 204 5.48 20.04 -20.51
CA ASP A 204 4.03 20.19 -20.72
C ASP A 204 3.37 18.89 -20.25
N GLY A 205 2.96 18.92 -18.99
CA GLY A 205 2.15 17.89 -18.34
C GLY A 205 1.11 18.59 -17.50
N ASP A 206 0.16 19.24 -18.18
CA ASP A 206 -1.05 19.80 -17.62
C ASP A 206 -1.73 18.77 -16.71
N ALA A 207 -1.76 19.07 -15.42
CA ALA A 207 -2.59 18.37 -14.46
C ALA A 207 -4.04 18.86 -14.65
N PRO A 208 -5.04 17.97 -14.74
CA PRO A 208 -6.43 18.40 -14.79
C PRO A 208 -6.85 18.98 -13.44
N ASP A 209 -7.30 20.24 -13.48
CA ASP A 209 -8.00 20.91 -12.39
C ASP A 209 -9.16 20.03 -11.92
N THR A 210 -9.03 19.51 -10.70
CA THR A 210 -10.12 18.78 -10.06
C THR A 210 -10.99 19.80 -9.34
N GLU A 211 -12.17 20.06 -9.89
CA GLU A 211 -13.19 20.91 -9.29
C GLU A 211 -13.50 20.47 -7.85
N ILE A 212 -13.34 21.41 -6.92
CA ILE A 212 -13.79 21.29 -5.54
C ILE A 212 -15.30 21.55 -5.55
N ILE A 213 -16.10 20.50 -5.60
CA ILE A 213 -17.54 20.57 -5.32
C ILE A 213 -17.71 20.89 -3.84
N THR A 214 -18.07 22.14 -3.54
CA THR A 214 -18.45 22.58 -2.21
C THR A 214 -19.94 22.30 -2.05
N ASP A 215 -20.30 21.11 -1.54
CA ASP A 215 -21.69 20.82 -1.22
C ASP A 215 -22.10 21.56 0.06
N THR A 216 -22.98 22.52 -0.18
CA THR A 216 -23.75 23.33 0.73
C THR A 216 -24.32 22.53 1.90
N VAL A 217 -23.94 22.92 3.12
CA VAL A 217 -24.55 22.51 4.38
C VAL A 217 -26.00 23.00 4.42
N LEU A 218 -26.96 22.06 4.37
CA LEU A 218 -28.38 22.31 4.63
C LEU A 218 -28.66 22.05 6.12
N GLU A 219 -28.93 23.12 6.86
CA GLU A 219 -29.46 23.09 8.23
C GLU A 219 -30.88 22.49 8.26
N PRO A 220 -31.19 21.54 9.17
CA PRO A 220 -32.56 21.21 9.48
C PRO A 220 -33.18 22.25 10.43
N LYS A 221 -34.22 22.93 9.94
CA LYS A 221 -35.11 23.79 10.74
C LYS A 221 -35.84 22.95 11.78
N THR A 222 -35.54 23.21 13.05
CA THR A 222 -36.35 22.84 14.21
C THR A 222 -37.68 23.59 14.16
N LYS A 223 -38.81 22.88 14.15
CA LYS A 223 -40.12 23.44 14.55
C LYS A 223 -40.49 22.83 15.90
N LEU A 224 -40.74 23.73 16.86
CA LEU A 224 -41.44 23.49 18.12
C LEU A 224 -42.86 22.95 17.85
#